data_AF-A0A1D6KCB6-F1
#
_entry.id   AF-A0A1D6KCB6-F1
#
_cell.length_a   1.000
_cell.length_b   1.000
_cell.length_c   1.000
_cell.angle_alpha   90.00
_cell.angle_beta   90.00
_cell.angle_gamma   90.00
#
_symmetry.space_group_name_H-M   'P 1'
#
loop_
_entity.id
_entity.type
_entity.pdbx_description
1 polymer ?
#
loop_
_entity_poly.entity_id
_entity_poly.type
_entity_poly.pdbx_seq_one_letter_code
_entity_poly.pdbx_strand_id
1 'polypeptide(L)'
;MDVAASEFYSDKDQTYDLNFKEENNDGSQKISGDSLKNVYKSFVSEYPIVSIEDPFDQDDWVHYAKMTEEIGEQVQIVGDDLLVTNPTRVAKAIKEKSCNALLLKVNQIGSVTESIEAVKMSKRAGWGVMTSHRSGETEDTFIADLAVGLSTGQIKTGAPCRSERLAKYNQLLRIEEELGAIAVYAGAKFRAPVEPY
;
A
#
# COMPACT_ATOMS: atom_id res chain seq x y z
N MET A 1 5.53 6.29 -1.52
CA MET A 1 6.32 5.72 -2.62
C MET A 1 6.07 4.23 -2.67
N ASP A 2 6.28 3.61 -3.81
CA ASP A 2 6.17 2.17 -4.02
C ASP A 2 7.52 1.68 -4.51
N VAL A 3 8.14 0.79 -3.73
CA VAL A 3 9.50 0.35 -3.97
C VAL A 3 9.53 -0.92 -4.82
N ALA A 4 8.51 -1.78 -4.71
CA ALA A 4 8.47 -3.09 -5.36
C ALA A 4 9.76 -3.90 -5.16
N ALA A 5 10.21 -4.03 -3.90
CA ALA A 5 11.55 -4.53 -3.58
C ALA A 5 11.80 -5.99 -4.02
N SER A 6 10.76 -6.78 -4.20
CA SER A 6 10.84 -8.13 -4.80
C SER A 6 11.52 -8.12 -6.18
N GLU A 7 11.39 -7.04 -6.96
CA GLU A 7 11.94 -6.93 -8.33
C GLU A 7 13.47 -6.81 -8.36
N PHE A 8 14.09 -6.46 -7.23
CA PHE A 8 15.54 -6.32 -7.10
C PHE A 8 16.10 -7.07 -5.89
N TYR A 9 15.32 -7.99 -5.34
CA TYR A 9 15.78 -8.93 -4.32
C TYR A 9 16.42 -10.16 -4.97
N SER A 10 17.45 -10.71 -4.32
CA SER A 10 18.14 -11.92 -4.76
C SER A 10 18.07 -13.00 -3.69
N ASP A 11 17.33 -14.07 -3.99
CA ASP A 11 17.21 -15.25 -3.14
C ASP A 11 18.54 -15.94 -2.85
N LYS A 12 19.52 -15.79 -3.75
CA LYS A 12 20.81 -16.51 -3.67
C LYS A 12 21.70 -15.98 -2.55
N ASP A 13 21.69 -14.67 -2.35
CA ASP A 13 22.53 -13.97 -1.39
C ASP A 13 21.73 -13.27 -0.29
N GLN A 14 20.39 -13.30 -0.37
CA GLN A 14 19.47 -12.66 0.57
C GLN A 14 19.75 -11.15 0.69
N THR A 15 20.03 -10.51 -0.46
CA THR A 15 20.31 -9.08 -0.56
C THR A 15 19.42 -8.38 -1.57
N TYR A 16 19.37 -7.06 -1.47
CA TYR A 16 18.68 -6.15 -2.37
C TYR A 16 19.69 -5.39 -3.21
N ASP A 17 19.57 -5.44 -4.53
CA ASP A 17 20.50 -4.80 -5.46
C ASP A 17 19.93 -3.49 -6.00
N LEU A 18 20.39 -2.37 -5.44
CA LEU A 18 19.89 -1.05 -5.84
C LEU A 18 20.31 -0.63 -7.26
N ASN A 19 21.27 -1.34 -7.88
CA ASN A 19 21.74 -1.10 -9.25
C ASN A 19 21.39 -2.25 -10.20
N PHE A 20 20.35 -3.05 -9.92
CA PHE A 20 19.99 -4.23 -10.73
C PHE A 20 19.74 -3.98 -12.23
N LYS A 21 19.55 -2.73 -12.65
CA LYS A 21 19.37 -2.32 -14.07
C LYS A 21 20.67 -1.89 -14.77
N GLU A 22 21.78 -1.78 -14.05
CA GLU A 22 23.07 -1.40 -14.61
C GLU A 22 23.63 -2.54 -15.48
N GLU A 23 24.02 -2.24 -16.72
CA GLU A 23 24.49 -3.26 -17.67
C GLU A 23 25.76 -3.97 -17.18
N ASN A 24 26.67 -3.23 -16.54
CA ASN A 24 27.91 -3.73 -15.97
C ASN A 24 27.86 -3.80 -14.43
N ASN A 25 26.75 -4.32 -13.88
CA ASN A 25 26.56 -4.43 -12.44
C ASN A 25 27.61 -5.38 -11.80
N ASP A 26 28.47 -4.81 -10.95
CA ASP A 26 29.52 -5.52 -10.21
C ASP A 26 29.06 -6.06 -8.84
N GLY A 27 27.79 -5.83 -8.49
CA GLY A 27 27.19 -6.24 -7.22
C GLY A 27 27.57 -5.34 -6.03
N SER A 28 28.27 -4.23 -6.24
CA SER A 28 28.72 -3.32 -5.16
C SER A 28 27.57 -2.61 -4.45
N GLN A 29 26.39 -2.52 -5.07
CA GLN A 29 25.18 -1.92 -4.48
C GLN A 29 24.22 -2.95 -3.88
N LYS A 30 24.67 -4.20 -3.69
CA LYS A 30 23.92 -5.19 -2.92
C LYS A 30 23.98 -4.87 -1.44
N ILE A 31 22.82 -4.71 -0.83
CA ILE A 31 22.68 -4.40 0.58
C ILE A 31 21.74 -5.37 1.27
N SER A 32 21.94 -5.60 2.57
CA SER A 32 21.02 -6.41 3.38
C SER A 32 19.69 -5.69 3.62
N GLY A 33 18.66 -6.42 4.03
CA GLY A 33 17.38 -5.83 4.45
C GLY A 33 17.54 -4.84 5.61
N ASP A 34 18.45 -5.09 6.56
CA ASP A 34 18.74 -4.15 7.65
C ASP A 34 19.37 -2.83 7.14
N SER A 35 20.25 -2.90 6.13
CA SER A 35 20.80 -1.70 5.48
C SER A 35 19.73 -0.96 4.67
N LEU A 36 18.90 -1.69 3.92
CA LEU A 36 17.80 -1.10 3.14
C LEU A 36 16.76 -0.40 4.02
N LYS A 37 16.41 -0.99 5.16
CA LYS A 37 15.60 -0.35 6.20
C LYS A 37 16.18 1.00 6.63
N ASN A 38 17.50 1.08 6.83
CA ASN A 38 18.15 2.34 7.22
C ASN A 38 18.10 3.40 6.11
N VAL A 39 18.13 3.00 4.84
CA VAL A 39 17.91 3.91 3.70
C VAL A 39 16.49 4.50 3.76
N TYR A 40 15.47 3.68 3.99
CA TYR A 40 14.11 4.20 4.12
C TYR A 40 13.93 5.13 5.33
N LYS A 41 14.57 4.81 6.45
CA LYS A 41 14.58 5.68 7.64
C LYS A 41 15.19 7.04 7.34
N SER A 42 16.31 7.10 6.60
CA SER A 42 16.90 8.38 6.21
C SER A 42 15.94 9.17 5.32
N PHE A 43 15.27 8.53 4.36
CA PHE A 43 14.29 9.20 3.52
C PHE A 43 13.10 9.76 4.30
N VAL A 44 12.56 9.02 5.26
CA VAL A 44 11.47 9.51 6.14
C VAL A 44 11.93 10.69 7.02
N SER A 45 13.21 10.72 7.40
CA SER A 45 13.77 11.83 8.18
C SER A 45 14.07 13.09 7.37
N GLU A 46 14.45 12.93 6.09
CA GLU A 46 14.91 14.01 5.22
C GLU A 46 13.79 14.58 4.35
N TYR A 47 12.78 13.77 4.03
CA TYR A 47 11.68 14.11 3.14
C TYR A 47 10.33 13.83 3.80
N PRO A 48 9.25 14.56 3.44
CA PRO A 48 7.92 14.37 4.00
C PRO A 48 7.22 13.12 3.44
N ILE A 49 7.86 11.96 3.51
CA ILE A 49 7.31 10.68 3.08
C ILE A 49 6.34 10.18 4.12
N VAL A 50 5.06 10.07 3.74
CA VAL A 50 3.97 9.62 4.64
C VAL A 50 3.56 8.17 4.42
N SER A 51 4.02 7.53 3.34
CA SER A 51 3.68 6.14 3.00
C SER A 51 4.78 5.49 2.16
N ILE A 52 5.11 4.24 2.47
CA ILE A 52 6.01 3.36 1.74
C ILE A 52 5.28 2.05 1.47
N GLU A 53 5.26 1.62 0.21
CA GLU A 53 4.64 0.39 -0.28
C GLU A 53 5.75 -0.55 -0.75
N ASP A 54 5.59 -1.83 -0.42
CA ASP A 54 6.52 -2.94 -0.70
C ASP A 54 8.02 -2.65 -0.48
N PRO A 55 8.43 -2.25 0.75
CA PRO A 55 9.81 -1.91 1.08
C PRO A 55 10.78 -3.11 1.01
N PHE A 56 10.29 -4.33 1.12
CA PHE A 56 11.08 -5.57 1.13
C PHE A 56 10.42 -6.62 0.24
N ASP A 57 11.16 -7.68 -0.05
CA ASP A 57 10.66 -8.82 -0.82
C ASP A 57 9.36 -9.38 -0.23
N GLN A 58 8.50 -9.91 -1.11
CA GLN A 58 7.18 -10.43 -0.77
C GLN A 58 7.19 -11.46 0.38
N ASP A 59 8.29 -12.17 0.63
CA ASP A 59 8.40 -13.15 1.71
C ASP A 59 9.42 -12.75 2.81
N ASP A 60 9.92 -11.51 2.81
CA ASP A 60 10.83 -10.99 3.85
C ASP A 60 10.08 -10.42 5.08
N TRP A 61 9.27 -11.28 5.70
CA TRP A 61 8.44 -10.95 6.87
C TRP A 61 9.22 -10.32 8.04
N VAL A 62 10.50 -10.70 8.18
CA VAL A 62 11.39 -10.25 9.25
C VAL A 62 11.71 -8.76 9.11
N HIS A 63 12.13 -8.31 7.93
CA HIS A 63 12.49 -6.90 7.73
C HIS A 63 11.26 -5.99 7.71
N TYR A 64 10.13 -6.48 7.20
CA TYR A 64 8.83 -5.82 7.35
C TYR A 64 8.47 -5.53 8.81
N ALA A 65 8.55 -6.55 9.68
CA ALA A 65 8.24 -6.39 11.10
C ALA A 65 9.22 -5.43 11.80
N LYS A 66 10.53 -5.56 11.53
CA LYS A 66 11.55 -4.65 12.07
C LYS A 66 11.30 -3.19 11.67
N MET A 67 11.02 -2.93 10.40
CA MET A 67 10.74 -1.57 9.91
C MET A 67 9.45 -1.00 10.52
N THR A 68 8.41 -1.83 10.61
CA THR A 68 7.13 -1.44 11.23
C THR A 68 7.27 -1.13 12.71
N GLU A 69 8.07 -1.90 13.45
CA GLU A 69 8.40 -1.61 14.84
C GLU A 69 9.16 -0.29 14.99
N GLU A 70 10.16 -0.03 14.15
CA GLU A 70 11.02 1.15 14.29
C GLU A 70 10.38 2.46 13.84
N ILE A 71 9.59 2.46 12.77
CA ILE A 71 9.05 3.70 12.16
C ILE A 71 7.57 3.64 11.75
N GLY A 72 6.85 2.55 12.00
CA GLY A 72 5.45 2.39 11.58
C GLY A 72 4.45 3.37 12.20
N GLU A 73 4.81 4.02 13.31
CA GLU A 73 4.01 5.13 13.86
C GLU A 73 4.14 6.39 13.00
N GLN A 74 5.35 6.67 12.51
CA GLN A 74 5.68 7.89 11.74
C GLN A 74 5.26 7.80 10.28
N VAL A 75 5.34 6.61 9.68
CA VAL A 75 5.06 6.38 8.25
C VAL A 75 4.08 5.21 8.06
N GLN A 76 3.21 5.32 7.07
CA GLN A 76 2.40 4.17 6.63
C GLN A 76 3.28 3.16 5.89
N ILE A 77 3.17 1.88 6.24
CA ILE A 77 3.83 0.76 5.57
C ILE A 77 2.74 -0.10 4.94
N VAL A 78 2.66 -0.06 3.62
CA VAL A 78 1.64 -0.71 2.81
C VAL A 78 2.19 -2.04 2.31
N GLY A 79 1.44 -3.12 2.53
CA GLY A 79 1.71 -4.40 1.87
C GLY A 79 0.82 -4.56 0.63
N ASP A 80 1.45 -4.74 -0.52
CA ASP A 80 0.83 -5.13 -1.79
C ASP A 80 1.21 -6.57 -2.13
N ASP A 81 2.42 -6.83 -2.62
CA ASP A 81 2.91 -8.19 -2.92
C ASP A 81 3.05 -9.03 -1.64
N LEU A 82 3.37 -8.40 -0.51
CA LEU A 82 3.37 -9.07 0.80
C LEU A 82 2.00 -9.68 1.14
N LEU A 83 0.90 -9.07 0.70
CA LEU A 83 -0.45 -9.44 1.13
C LEU A 83 -1.29 -10.06 0.01
N VAL A 84 -1.08 -9.64 -1.24
CA VAL A 84 -1.85 -9.99 -2.46
C VAL A 84 -3.36 -9.98 -2.25
N THR A 85 -3.86 -9.07 -1.41
CA THR A 85 -5.25 -9.01 -0.95
C THR A 85 -5.78 -10.36 -0.39
N ASN A 86 -4.92 -11.26 0.07
CA ASN A 86 -5.26 -12.60 0.55
C ASN A 86 -5.51 -12.60 2.08
N PRO A 87 -6.71 -12.99 2.56
CA PRO A 87 -7.04 -12.98 3.98
C PRO A 87 -6.08 -13.77 4.89
N THR A 88 -5.50 -14.87 4.40
CA THR A 88 -4.52 -15.67 5.17
C THR A 88 -3.21 -14.91 5.35
N ARG A 89 -2.72 -14.24 4.31
CA ARG A 89 -1.50 -13.41 4.39
C ARG A 89 -1.75 -12.16 5.23
N VAL A 90 -2.92 -11.53 5.11
CA VAL A 90 -3.33 -10.40 5.98
C VAL A 90 -3.37 -10.83 7.45
N ALA A 91 -3.99 -11.96 7.78
CA ALA A 91 -4.03 -12.47 9.15
C ALA A 91 -2.63 -12.76 9.71
N LYS A 92 -1.73 -13.32 8.90
CA LYS A 92 -0.32 -13.51 9.27
C LYS A 92 0.38 -12.17 9.53
N ALA A 93 0.24 -11.22 8.61
CA ALA A 93 0.87 -9.91 8.70
C ALA A 93 0.41 -9.11 9.93
N ILE A 94 -0.87 -9.22 10.30
CA ILE A 94 -1.42 -8.65 11.54
C ILE A 94 -0.76 -9.29 12.77
N LYS A 95 -0.68 -10.64 12.80
CA LYS A 95 -0.08 -11.37 13.92
C LYS A 95 1.41 -11.04 14.10
N GLU A 96 2.14 -10.92 13.00
CA GLU A 96 3.58 -10.66 12.97
C GLU A 96 3.93 -9.17 12.99
N LYS A 97 2.91 -8.29 12.96
CA LYS A 97 3.07 -6.82 12.89
C LYS A 97 3.96 -6.37 11.73
N SER A 98 3.80 -7.01 10.58
CA SER A 98 4.68 -6.84 9.42
C SER A 98 4.45 -5.53 8.66
N CYS A 99 3.22 -5.01 8.67
CA CYS A 99 2.90 -3.72 8.07
C CYS A 99 1.73 -3.07 8.82
N ASN A 100 1.25 -1.92 8.36
CA ASN A 100 0.14 -1.20 9.01
C ASN A 100 -0.89 -0.65 8.03
N ALA A 101 -0.82 -1.06 6.76
CA ALA A 101 -1.81 -0.77 5.75
C ALA A 101 -1.90 -1.88 4.69
N LEU A 102 -3.13 -2.11 4.21
CA LEU A 102 -3.43 -3.02 3.10
C LEU A 102 -3.55 -2.22 1.80
N LEU A 103 -2.88 -2.65 0.72
CA LEU A 103 -3.26 -2.25 -0.63
C LEU A 103 -4.39 -3.17 -1.13
N LEU A 104 -5.59 -2.62 -1.29
CA LEU A 104 -6.77 -3.37 -1.70
C LEU A 104 -6.90 -3.38 -3.23
N LYS A 105 -6.66 -4.53 -3.86
CA LYS A 105 -6.95 -4.77 -5.29
C LYS A 105 -8.07 -5.81 -5.40
N VAL A 106 -9.28 -5.35 -5.69
CA VAL A 106 -10.52 -6.18 -5.71
C VAL A 106 -10.39 -7.43 -6.58
N ASN A 107 -9.75 -7.31 -7.74
CA ASN A 107 -9.60 -8.42 -8.67
C ASN A 107 -8.46 -9.38 -8.33
N GLN A 108 -7.64 -9.11 -7.29
CA GLN A 108 -6.70 -10.11 -6.76
C GLN A 108 -7.42 -11.14 -5.87
N ILE A 109 -8.41 -10.71 -5.10
CA ILE A 109 -9.17 -11.60 -4.21
C ILE A 109 -10.36 -12.26 -4.90
N GLY A 110 -10.95 -11.60 -5.90
CA GLY A 110 -11.89 -12.21 -6.84
C GLY A 110 -13.36 -11.83 -6.63
N SER A 111 -13.77 -11.42 -5.42
CA SER A 111 -15.13 -10.95 -5.16
C SER A 111 -15.22 -9.68 -4.30
N VAL A 112 -16.36 -9.00 -4.40
CA VAL A 112 -16.67 -7.83 -3.56
C VAL A 112 -16.79 -8.22 -2.08
N THR A 113 -17.42 -9.36 -1.78
CA THR A 113 -17.59 -9.85 -0.40
C THR A 113 -16.25 -10.07 0.27
N GLU A 114 -15.33 -10.79 -0.38
CA GLU A 114 -14.01 -11.08 0.19
C GLU A 114 -13.16 -9.81 0.30
N SER A 115 -13.32 -8.86 -0.64
CA SER A 115 -12.70 -7.53 -0.53
C SER A 115 -13.16 -6.78 0.71
N ILE A 116 -14.47 -6.77 0.99
CA ILE A 116 -15.04 -6.13 2.19
C ILE A 116 -14.52 -6.82 3.45
N GLU A 117 -14.39 -8.15 3.46
CA GLU A 117 -13.85 -8.90 4.60
C GLU A 117 -12.39 -8.56 4.89
N ALA A 118 -11.54 -8.47 3.86
CA ALA A 118 -10.15 -8.05 3.99
C ALA A 118 -10.02 -6.62 4.56
N VAL A 119 -10.86 -5.70 4.09
CA VAL A 119 -10.92 -4.32 4.63
C VAL A 119 -11.35 -4.32 6.09
N LYS A 120 -12.41 -5.05 6.44
CA LYS A 120 -12.89 -5.15 7.83
C LYS A 120 -11.83 -5.75 8.76
N MET A 121 -11.11 -6.77 8.31
CA MET A 121 -10.01 -7.37 9.06
C MET A 121 -8.90 -6.37 9.33
N SER A 122 -8.48 -5.64 8.29
CA SER A 122 -7.43 -4.63 8.38
C SER A 122 -7.83 -3.48 9.33
N LYS A 123 -9.04 -2.93 9.16
CA LYS A 123 -9.54 -1.85 10.02
C LYS A 123 -9.65 -2.24 11.49
N ARG A 124 -10.12 -3.46 11.80
CA ARG A 124 -10.17 -3.96 13.18
C ARG A 124 -8.79 -4.13 13.81
N ALA A 125 -7.76 -4.36 12.99
CA ALA A 125 -6.37 -4.41 13.43
C ALA A 125 -5.73 -3.01 13.57
N GLY A 126 -6.50 -1.93 13.37
CA GLY A 126 -6.01 -0.55 13.39
C GLY A 126 -5.21 -0.16 12.15
N TRP A 127 -5.34 -0.91 11.05
CA TRP A 127 -4.60 -0.63 9.82
C TRP A 127 -5.35 0.34 8.90
N GLY A 128 -4.55 1.08 8.12
CA GLY A 128 -5.05 1.79 6.95
C GLY A 128 -5.44 0.82 5.83
N VAL A 129 -6.29 1.28 4.92
CA VAL A 129 -6.62 0.54 3.70
C VAL A 129 -6.53 1.51 2.55
N MET A 130 -5.75 1.18 1.52
CA MET A 130 -5.61 1.96 0.30
C MET A 130 -6.23 1.20 -0.86
N THR A 131 -7.37 1.69 -1.35
CA THR A 131 -7.97 1.14 -2.57
C THR A 131 -7.04 1.41 -3.75
N SER A 132 -6.76 0.39 -4.57
CA SER A 132 -5.81 0.51 -5.67
C SER A 132 -6.42 0.12 -7.01
N HIS A 133 -5.97 0.82 -8.05
CA HIS A 133 -6.17 0.41 -9.43
C HIS A 133 -5.30 -0.81 -9.81
N ARG A 134 -5.38 -1.21 -11.08
CA ARG A 134 -4.40 -2.11 -11.73
C ARG A 134 -3.60 -1.41 -12.83
N SER A 135 -2.51 -2.03 -13.29
CA SER A 135 -1.74 -1.53 -14.43
C SER A 135 -2.59 -1.48 -15.70
N GLY A 136 -3.33 -2.55 -16.01
CA GLY A 136 -4.41 -2.56 -17.01
C GLY A 136 -5.74 -2.17 -16.37
N GLU A 137 -6.20 -0.94 -16.62
CA GLU A 137 -7.49 -0.42 -16.14
C GLU A 137 -8.48 -0.22 -17.27
N THR A 138 -9.76 -0.07 -16.90
CA THR A 138 -10.86 0.27 -17.81
C THR A 138 -11.46 1.64 -17.45
N GLU A 139 -12.46 2.09 -18.21
CA GLU A 139 -13.27 3.26 -17.91
C GLU A 139 -14.20 3.08 -16.70
N ASP A 140 -14.36 1.84 -16.20
CA ASP A 140 -15.20 1.52 -15.05
C ASP A 140 -14.73 2.31 -13.82
N THR A 141 -15.67 2.83 -13.04
CA THR A 141 -15.38 3.69 -11.87
C THR A 141 -15.60 2.98 -10.53
N PHE A 142 -15.90 1.68 -10.54
CA PHE A 142 -16.24 0.86 -9.37
C PHE A 142 -15.39 1.11 -8.12
N ILE A 143 -14.07 1.21 -8.27
CA ILE A 143 -13.17 1.37 -7.10
C ILE A 143 -13.29 2.75 -6.43
N ALA A 144 -13.82 3.76 -7.11
CA ALA A 144 -14.11 5.07 -6.51
C ALA A 144 -15.26 4.94 -5.49
N ASP A 145 -16.39 4.39 -5.92
CA ASP A 145 -17.54 4.10 -5.05
C ASP A 145 -17.17 3.13 -3.93
N LEU A 146 -16.35 2.11 -4.23
CA LEU A 146 -15.87 1.17 -3.23
C LEU A 146 -15.04 1.87 -2.15
N ALA A 147 -14.13 2.77 -2.52
CA ALA A 147 -13.30 3.51 -1.55
C ALA A 147 -14.15 4.36 -0.61
N VAL A 148 -15.19 5.03 -1.13
CA VAL A 148 -16.13 5.83 -0.33
C VAL A 148 -16.99 4.95 0.56
N GLY A 149 -17.63 3.92 -0.01
CA GLY A 149 -18.53 3.02 0.72
C GLY A 149 -17.83 2.22 1.81
N LEU A 150 -16.56 1.87 1.61
CA LEU A 150 -15.71 1.24 2.62
C LEU A 150 -15.03 2.25 3.56
N SER A 151 -15.16 3.55 3.29
CA SER A 151 -14.51 4.64 4.02
C SER A 151 -13.01 4.39 4.20
N THR A 152 -12.30 4.06 3.12
CA THR A 152 -10.86 3.72 3.18
C THR A 152 -9.99 4.94 3.46
N GLY A 153 -10.43 6.12 3.05
CA GLY A 153 -9.76 7.41 3.31
C GLY A 153 -8.59 7.70 2.37
N GLN A 154 -8.19 6.73 1.54
CA GLN A 154 -7.08 6.84 0.59
C GLN A 154 -7.30 5.90 -0.60
N ILE A 155 -6.88 6.36 -1.78
CA ILE A 155 -6.99 5.66 -3.05
C ILE A 155 -5.79 5.96 -3.95
N LYS A 156 -5.18 4.93 -4.53
CA LYS A 156 -4.11 5.00 -5.54
C LYS A 156 -4.70 4.59 -6.89
N THR A 157 -5.16 5.57 -7.67
CA THR A 157 -5.81 5.32 -8.97
C THR A 157 -5.06 5.92 -10.18
N GLY A 158 -3.75 6.14 -10.03
CA GLY A 158 -2.84 6.54 -11.11
C GLY A 158 -2.66 8.06 -11.25
N ALA A 159 -1.87 8.49 -12.23
CA ALA A 159 -1.66 9.91 -12.47
C ALA A 159 -2.97 10.62 -12.88
N PRO A 160 -3.06 11.96 -12.73
CA PRO A 160 -4.14 12.77 -13.30
C PRO A 160 -3.97 12.91 -14.83
N CYS A 161 -3.82 11.78 -15.51
CA CYS A 161 -3.62 11.63 -16.93
C CYS A 161 -4.12 10.24 -17.35
N ARG A 162 -4.61 10.14 -18.59
CA ARG A 162 -5.24 8.94 -19.17
C ARG A 162 -6.62 8.64 -18.54
N SER A 163 -7.62 8.44 -19.39
CA SER A 163 -9.02 8.47 -18.98
C SER A 163 -9.42 7.31 -18.07
N GLU A 164 -8.76 6.16 -18.16
CA GLU A 164 -9.01 5.03 -17.25
C GLU A 164 -8.62 5.34 -15.80
N ARG A 165 -7.78 6.38 -15.59
CA ARG A 165 -7.41 6.93 -14.27
C ARG A 165 -8.33 8.05 -13.88
N LEU A 166 -8.51 9.02 -14.79
CA LEU A 166 -9.37 10.19 -14.58
C LEU A 166 -10.83 9.81 -14.33
N ALA A 167 -11.32 8.70 -14.90
CA ALA A 167 -12.67 8.22 -14.67
C ALA A 167 -12.97 8.06 -13.17
N LYS A 168 -12.03 7.48 -12.40
CA LYS A 168 -12.19 7.30 -10.94
C LYS A 168 -12.11 8.61 -10.19
N TYR A 169 -11.16 9.50 -10.53
CA TYR A 169 -11.08 10.83 -9.92
C TYR A 169 -12.35 11.66 -10.18
N ASN A 170 -12.85 11.65 -11.40
CA ASN A 170 -14.09 12.34 -11.76
C ASN A 170 -15.30 11.74 -11.04
N GLN A 171 -15.31 10.43 -10.81
CA GLN A 171 -16.37 9.80 -10.02
C GLN A 171 -16.32 10.24 -8.55
N LEU A 172 -15.13 10.34 -7.95
CA LEU A 172 -14.99 10.88 -6.59
C LEU A 172 -15.52 12.31 -6.48
N LEU A 173 -15.26 13.17 -7.48
CA LEU A 173 -15.80 14.54 -7.50
C LEU A 173 -17.34 14.55 -7.57
N ARG A 174 -17.95 13.64 -8.35
CA ARG A 174 -19.41 13.51 -8.40
C ARG A 174 -20.00 13.02 -7.09
N ILE A 175 -19.37 12.02 -6.46
CA ILE A 175 -19.80 11.50 -5.16
C ILE A 175 -19.70 12.60 -4.08
N GLU A 176 -18.62 13.40 -4.09
CA GLU A 176 -18.46 14.54 -3.19
C GLU A 176 -19.55 15.60 -3.42
N GLU A 177 -19.86 15.94 -4.68
CA GLU A 177 -20.95 16.85 -5.03
C GLU A 177 -22.32 16.33 -4.56
N GLU A 178 -22.59 15.03 -4.77
CA GLU A 178 -23.85 14.39 -4.40
C GLU A 178 -24.06 14.34 -2.89
N LEU A 179 -23.02 13.99 -2.13
CA LEU A 179 -23.06 13.95 -0.67
C LEU A 179 -23.05 15.36 -0.06
N GLY A 180 -22.44 16.35 -0.73
CA GLY A 180 -22.38 17.72 -0.25
C GLY A 180 -21.88 17.82 1.20
N ALA A 181 -22.67 18.45 2.06
CA ALA A 181 -22.27 18.74 3.45
C ALA A 181 -22.12 17.52 4.36
N ILE A 182 -22.59 16.33 3.97
CA ILE A 182 -22.43 15.11 4.79
C ILE A 182 -21.12 14.36 4.52
N ALA A 183 -20.41 14.68 3.42
CA ALA A 183 -19.09 14.14 3.16
C ALA A 183 -18.00 14.88 3.95
N VAL A 184 -16.97 14.15 4.37
CA VAL A 184 -15.77 14.72 5.00
C VAL A 184 -14.55 14.16 4.29
N TYR A 185 -13.67 15.06 3.84
CA TYR A 185 -12.38 14.68 3.28
C TYR A 185 -11.44 14.18 4.38
N ALA A 186 -10.82 13.02 4.19
CA ALA A 186 -9.99 12.37 5.21
C ALA A 186 -8.76 13.21 5.61
N GLY A 187 -8.16 13.96 4.68
CA GLY A 187 -7.01 14.83 4.93
C GLY A 187 -5.87 14.13 5.69
N ALA A 188 -5.38 14.76 6.75
CA ALA A 188 -4.31 14.21 7.60
C ALA A 188 -4.69 12.89 8.31
N LYS A 189 -5.98 12.54 8.37
CA LYS A 189 -6.50 11.30 8.97
C LYS A 189 -6.66 10.17 7.97
N PHE A 190 -6.05 10.23 6.78
CA PHE A 190 -6.21 9.24 5.70
C PHE A 190 -5.95 7.77 6.13
N ARG A 191 -5.11 7.53 7.15
CA ARG A 191 -4.84 6.18 7.71
C ARG A 191 -6.03 5.61 8.49
N ALA A 192 -6.80 6.46 9.16
CA ALA A 192 -7.95 6.10 9.99
C ALA A 192 -9.01 7.21 9.88
N PRO A 193 -9.74 7.28 8.75
CA PRO A 193 -10.65 8.40 8.45
C PRO A 193 -11.92 8.38 9.30
N VAL A 194 -12.27 7.21 9.83
CA VAL A 194 -13.42 6.97 10.71
C VAL A 194 -12.93 6.17 11.91
N GLU A 195 -13.50 6.41 13.09
CA GLU A 195 -13.25 5.57 14.27
C GLU A 195 -13.59 4.11 13.91
N PRO A 196 -12.77 3.13 14.33
CA PRO A 196 -12.97 1.74 13.98
C PRO A 196 -14.31 1.21 14.53
N TYR A 197 -14.96 0.36 13.73
CA TYR A 197 -16.14 -0.42 14.13
C TYR A 197 -15.85 -1.35 15.31
#